data_AF-A0A7Y3GJJ6-F1
#
_entry.id   AF-A0A7Y3GJJ6-F1
#
_cell.length_a   1.000
_cell.length_b   1.000
_cell.length_c   1.000
_cell.angle_alpha   90.00
_cell.angle_beta   90.00
_cell.angle_gamma   90.00
#
_symmetry.space_group_name_H-M   'P 1'
#
loop_
_entity.id
_entity.type
_entity.pdbx_description
1 polymer ?
#
loop_
_entity_poly.entity_id
_entity_poly.type
_entity_poly.pdbx_seq_one_letter_code
_entity_poly.pdbx_strand_id
1 'polypeptide(L)'
;MDAYNALKDEILQINRDVLGLFSKAKSIPGMADYSFGDWEKTCAHLPAQLAEGTIRVAIAGTIKSGKSTFLNSILKGEYVKRGAGVITSIVTRVRNGKRLRAKLFFKSWDEINAEMEQALVLFPSASWRSQNGRFDIRQENERLDLQRALSQLSADQLITQSTRNINNVLLSSYLKGYKTVASLLSSEKATQLYE
;
A
#
# COMPACT_ATOMS: atom_id res chain seq x y z
N MET A 1 -10.28 -5.81 -24.64
CA MET A 1 -10.94 -5.28 -23.42
C MET A 1 -12.45 -5.48 -23.49
N ASP A 2 -12.95 -5.95 -24.63
CA ASP A 2 -14.37 -6.01 -24.98
C ASP A 2 -15.10 -7.18 -24.33
N ALA A 3 -14.46 -8.34 -24.19
CA ALA A 3 -15.11 -9.50 -23.55
C ALA A 3 -15.43 -9.28 -22.06
N TYR A 4 -14.55 -8.62 -21.31
CA TYR A 4 -14.80 -8.31 -19.89
C TYR A 4 -15.95 -7.31 -19.73
N ASN A 5 -15.96 -6.25 -20.54
CA ASN A 5 -17.03 -5.26 -20.49
C ASN A 5 -18.35 -5.87 -20.97
N ALA A 6 -18.35 -6.68 -22.02
CA ALA A 6 -19.53 -7.39 -22.50
C ALA A 6 -20.12 -8.33 -21.44
N LEU A 7 -19.29 -9.17 -20.81
CA LEU A 7 -19.74 -10.05 -19.72
C LEU A 7 -20.25 -9.28 -18.51
N LYS A 8 -19.60 -8.16 -18.17
CA LYS A 8 -20.06 -7.28 -17.10
C LYS A 8 -21.43 -6.68 -17.42
N ASP A 9 -21.62 -6.20 -18.64
CA ASP A 9 -22.90 -5.62 -19.08
C ASP A 9 -24.01 -6.68 -19.14
N GLU A 10 -23.69 -7.90 -19.55
CA GLU A 10 -24.59 -9.05 -19.53
C GLU A 10 -25.03 -9.42 -18.10
N ILE A 11 -24.09 -9.51 -17.16
CA ILE A 11 -24.40 -9.77 -15.74
C ILE A 11 -25.29 -8.66 -15.17
N LEU A 12 -25.01 -7.39 -15.50
CA LEU A 12 -25.83 -6.27 -15.06
C LEU A 12 -27.24 -6.32 -15.67
N GLN A 13 -27.37 -6.76 -16.92
CA GLN A 13 -28.66 -6.94 -17.57
C GLN A 13 -29.47 -8.05 -16.89
N ILE A 14 -28.87 -9.23 -16.67
CA ILE A 14 -29.51 -10.34 -15.96
C ILE A 14 -29.97 -9.89 -14.57
N ASN A 15 -29.14 -9.13 -13.85
CA ASN A 15 -29.49 -8.60 -12.53
C ASN A 15 -30.73 -7.67 -12.58
N ARG A 16 -30.83 -6.80 -13.60
CA ARG A 16 -32.02 -5.97 -13.82
C ARG A 16 -33.26 -6.81 -14.11
N ASP A 17 -33.11 -7.85 -14.93
CA ASP A 17 -34.22 -8.72 -15.30
C ASP A 17 -34.73 -9.50 -14.09
N VAL A 18 -33.83 -10.01 -13.24
CA VAL A 18 -34.18 -10.70 -11.97
C VAL A 18 -34.89 -9.76 -11.00
N LEU A 19 -34.41 -8.52 -10.82
CA LEU A 19 -35.13 -7.51 -10.03
C LEU A 19 -36.53 -7.22 -10.59
N GLY A 20 -36.65 -7.15 -11.91
CA GLY A 20 -37.94 -7.02 -12.59
C GLY A 20 -38.88 -8.19 -12.32
N LEU A 21 -38.36 -9.42 -12.25
CA LEU A 21 -39.15 -10.60 -11.88
C LEU A 21 -39.65 -10.54 -10.44
N PHE A 22 -38.81 -10.13 -9.48
CA PHE A 22 -39.25 -9.96 -8.08
C PHE A 22 -40.33 -8.89 -7.93
N SER A 23 -40.17 -7.76 -8.63
CA SER A 23 -41.19 -6.71 -8.64
C SER A 23 -42.53 -7.20 -9.22
N LYS A 24 -42.49 -7.96 -10.32
CA LYS A 24 -43.69 -8.59 -10.90
C LYS A 24 -44.30 -9.62 -9.96
N ALA A 25 -43.50 -10.48 -9.32
CA ALA A 25 -43.99 -11.49 -8.39
C ALA A 25 -44.72 -10.85 -7.20
N LYS A 26 -44.20 -9.76 -6.64
CA LYS A 26 -44.85 -9.00 -5.56
C LYS A 26 -46.19 -8.36 -5.96
N SER A 27 -46.39 -8.08 -7.25
CA SER A 27 -47.65 -7.54 -7.75
C SER A 27 -48.78 -8.58 -7.88
N ILE A 28 -48.46 -9.88 -7.75
CA ILE A 28 -49.43 -10.96 -7.82
C ILE A 28 -50.13 -11.10 -6.45
N PRO A 29 -51.47 -11.04 -6.38
CA PRO A 29 -52.21 -11.25 -5.14
C PRO A 29 -51.87 -12.59 -4.49
N GLY A 30 -51.55 -12.59 -3.19
CA GLY A 30 -51.15 -13.80 -2.44
C GLY A 30 -49.65 -14.17 -2.52
N MET A 31 -48.85 -13.45 -3.32
CA MET A 31 -47.39 -13.60 -3.37
C MET A 31 -46.64 -12.54 -2.56
N ALA A 32 -47.33 -11.51 -2.06
CA ALA A 32 -46.74 -10.44 -1.25
C ALA A 32 -46.16 -10.92 0.09
N ASP A 33 -46.62 -12.08 0.58
CA ASP A 33 -46.17 -12.70 1.83
C ASP A 33 -44.84 -13.47 1.68
N TYR A 34 -44.37 -13.71 0.45
CA TYR A 34 -43.07 -14.32 0.19
C TYR A 34 -41.95 -13.27 0.26
N SER A 35 -41.03 -13.45 1.21
CA SER A 35 -39.89 -12.55 1.38
C SER A 35 -38.81 -12.83 0.32
N PHE A 36 -38.74 -11.96 -0.69
CA PHE A 36 -37.60 -11.87 -1.61
C PHE A 36 -36.48 -10.94 -1.08
N GLY A 37 -36.59 -10.47 0.17
CA GLY A 37 -35.79 -9.36 0.68
C GLY A 37 -34.27 -9.58 0.61
N ASP A 38 -33.79 -10.80 0.87
CA ASP A 38 -32.35 -11.10 0.81
C ASP A 38 -31.83 -11.22 -0.63
N TRP A 39 -32.67 -11.66 -1.56
CA TRP A 39 -32.37 -11.69 -2.98
C TRP A 39 -32.35 -10.28 -3.58
N GLU A 40 -33.31 -9.43 -3.22
CA GLU A 40 -33.35 -8.03 -3.62
C GLU A 40 -32.16 -7.24 -3.07
N LYS A 41 -31.80 -7.45 -1.79
CA LYS A 41 -30.57 -6.89 -1.22
C LYS A 41 -29.35 -7.33 -2.02
N THR A 42 -29.21 -8.62 -2.33
CA THR A 42 -28.07 -9.15 -3.09
C THR A 42 -27.99 -8.50 -4.48
N CYS A 43 -29.12 -8.44 -5.19
CA CYS A 43 -29.21 -7.81 -6.52
C CYS A 43 -28.95 -6.29 -6.49
N ALA A 44 -29.28 -5.61 -5.38
CA ALA A 44 -29.02 -4.18 -5.21
C ALA A 44 -27.53 -3.87 -4.97
N HIS A 45 -26.77 -4.76 -4.32
CA HIS A 45 -25.35 -4.56 -4.03
C HIS A 45 -24.44 -4.93 -5.23
N LEU A 46 -24.89 -5.84 -6.09
CA LEU A 46 -24.11 -6.40 -7.19
C LEU A 46 -23.61 -5.35 -8.21
N PRO A 47 -24.40 -4.34 -8.63
CA PRO A 47 -23.91 -3.28 -9.50
C PRO A 47 -22.76 -2.46 -8.88
N ALA A 48 -22.83 -2.16 -7.58
CA ALA A 48 -21.77 -1.43 -6.89
C ALA A 48 -20.47 -2.24 -6.84
N GLN A 49 -20.56 -3.54 -6.58
CA GLN A 49 -19.41 -4.45 -6.58
C GLN A 49 -18.77 -4.61 -7.97
N LEU A 50 -19.58 -4.75 -9.01
CA LEU A 50 -19.08 -4.81 -10.40
C LEU A 50 -18.54 -3.45 -10.89
N ALA A 51 -19.06 -2.35 -10.36
CA ALA A 51 -18.59 -1.00 -10.65
C ALA A 51 -17.21 -0.70 -10.06
N GLU A 52 -16.75 -1.42 -9.03
CA GLU A 52 -15.38 -1.27 -8.51
C GLU A 52 -14.32 -1.48 -9.60
N GLY A 53 -14.65 -2.23 -10.67
CA GLY A 53 -14.05 -2.11 -12.02
C GLY A 53 -12.53 -2.28 -12.10
N THR A 54 -11.89 -2.77 -11.04
CA THR A 54 -10.45 -2.79 -10.90
C THR A 54 -10.00 -4.16 -10.39
N ILE A 55 -9.34 -4.91 -11.27
CA ILE A 55 -8.64 -6.13 -10.86
C ILE A 55 -7.33 -5.70 -10.19
N ARG A 56 -7.15 -6.09 -8.93
CA ARG A 56 -5.94 -5.81 -8.16
C ARG A 56 -5.02 -7.02 -8.23
N VAL A 57 -3.83 -6.83 -8.79
CA VAL A 57 -2.79 -7.87 -8.85
C VAL A 57 -1.61 -7.43 -8.01
N ALA A 58 -1.22 -8.27 -7.04
CA ALA A 58 -0.03 -8.06 -6.24
C ALA A 58 1.14 -8.87 -6.83
N ILE A 59 2.26 -8.19 -7.15
CA ILE A 59 3.48 -8.83 -7.63
C ILE A 59 4.48 -8.87 -6.47
N ALA A 60 4.67 -10.04 -5.88
CA ALA A 60 5.60 -10.27 -4.77
C ALA A 60 6.76 -11.18 -5.21
N GLY A 61 7.88 -11.10 -4.50
CA GLY A 61 9.08 -11.89 -4.81
C GLY A 61 10.34 -11.27 -4.22
N THR A 62 11.42 -12.06 -4.18
CA THR A 62 12.71 -11.66 -3.58
C THR A 62 13.35 -10.47 -4.31
N ILE A 63 14.32 -9.84 -3.65
CA ILE A 63 15.03 -8.69 -4.23
C ILE A 63 15.76 -9.12 -5.50
N LYS A 64 15.70 -8.28 -6.54
CA LYS A 64 16.26 -8.55 -7.88
C LYS A 64 15.65 -9.74 -8.64
N SER A 65 14.49 -10.27 -8.23
CA SER A 65 13.77 -11.34 -8.94
C SER A 65 13.09 -10.92 -10.26
N GLY A 66 13.30 -9.69 -10.73
CA GLY A 66 12.72 -9.21 -11.99
C GLY A 66 11.29 -8.63 -11.92
N LYS A 67 10.74 -8.34 -10.73
CA LYS A 67 9.36 -7.82 -10.56
C LYS A 67 9.05 -6.59 -11.44
N SER A 68 9.90 -5.57 -11.41
CA SER A 68 9.71 -4.35 -12.23
C SER A 68 9.80 -4.66 -13.72
N THR A 69 10.69 -5.59 -14.12
CA THR A 69 10.80 -6.05 -15.52
C THR A 69 9.52 -6.75 -15.97
N PHE A 70 8.97 -7.65 -15.15
CA PHE A 70 7.72 -8.34 -15.43
C PHE A 70 6.55 -7.36 -15.57
N LEU A 71 6.41 -6.42 -14.63
CA LEU A 71 5.39 -5.38 -14.69
C LEU A 71 5.50 -4.52 -15.97
N ASN A 72 6.70 -4.04 -16.29
CA ASN A 72 6.93 -3.25 -17.51
C ASN A 72 6.63 -4.05 -18.78
N SER A 73 6.87 -5.37 -18.79
CA SER A 73 6.52 -6.24 -19.93
C SER A 73 5.01 -6.40 -20.10
N ILE A 74 4.25 -6.57 -19.01
CA ILE A 74 2.77 -6.61 -19.03
C ILE A 74 2.22 -5.28 -19.55
N LEU A 75 2.77 -4.17 -19.08
CA LEU A 75 2.33 -2.83 -19.45
C LEU A 75 2.86 -2.37 -20.82
N LYS A 76 3.75 -3.15 -21.45
CA LYS A 76 4.41 -2.83 -22.72
C LYS A 76 5.13 -1.47 -22.72
N GLY A 77 5.76 -1.10 -21.61
CA GLY A 77 6.49 0.16 -21.47
C GLY A 77 7.31 0.28 -20.18
N GLU A 78 8.25 1.23 -20.15
CA GLU A 78 9.11 1.49 -18.98
C GLU A 78 8.43 2.45 -18.00
N TYR A 79 7.53 1.92 -17.15
CA TYR A 79 6.79 2.73 -16.17
C TYR A 79 7.40 2.72 -14.77
N VAL A 80 8.09 1.63 -14.39
CA VAL A 80 8.77 1.51 -13.11
C VAL A 80 10.25 1.29 -13.34
N LYS A 81 11.11 2.03 -12.63
CA LYS A 81 12.57 1.87 -12.77
C LYS A 81 13.01 0.44 -12.41
N ARG A 82 13.91 -0.11 -13.23
CA ARG A 82 14.61 -1.38 -12.99
C ARG A 82 15.83 -1.12 -12.10
N GLY A 83 16.32 -2.17 -11.43
CA GLY A 83 17.65 -2.11 -10.80
C GLY A 83 17.76 -1.26 -9.54
N ALA A 84 16.66 -0.83 -8.92
CA ALA A 84 16.68 -0.07 -7.67
C ALA A 84 17.23 -0.86 -6.45
N GLY A 85 17.76 -2.07 -6.60
CA GLY A 85 18.38 -2.85 -5.52
C GLY A 85 17.41 -3.21 -4.38
N VAL A 86 17.90 -3.21 -3.14
CA VAL A 86 17.12 -3.39 -1.88
C VAL A 86 16.30 -2.12 -1.54
N ILE A 87 15.99 -1.27 -2.53
CA ILE A 87 15.44 0.09 -2.33
C ILE A 87 14.01 0.22 -2.89
N THR A 88 13.40 -0.83 -3.47
CA THR A 88 11.93 -0.83 -3.66
C THR A 88 11.25 -1.03 -2.30
N SER A 89 11.41 -0.04 -1.40
CA SER A 89 10.89 -0.01 -0.03
C SER A 89 9.48 0.58 0.05
N ILE A 90 8.92 1.03 -1.09
CA ILE A 90 7.61 1.67 -1.15
C ILE A 90 6.70 0.86 -2.08
N VAL A 91 5.53 0.49 -1.56
CA VAL A 91 4.48 -0.16 -2.35
C VAL A 91 4.07 0.78 -3.49
N THR A 92 4.43 0.41 -4.71
CA THR A 92 4.11 1.17 -5.92
C THR A 92 2.86 0.58 -6.56
N ARG A 93 1.80 1.37 -6.68
CA ARG A 93 0.57 0.98 -7.38
C ARG A 93 0.53 1.66 -8.74
N VAL A 94 0.39 0.86 -9.79
CA VAL A 94 0.21 1.34 -11.16
C VAL A 94 -1.23 1.06 -11.58
N ARG A 95 -1.89 2.05 -12.20
CA ARG A 95 -3.23 1.92 -12.76
C ARG A 95 -3.33 2.70 -14.06
N ASN A 96 -4.25 2.29 -14.92
CA ASN A 96 -4.58 3.05 -16.13
C ASN A 96 -5.19 4.41 -15.75
N GLY A 97 -4.90 5.44 -16.53
CA GLY A 97 -5.38 6.80 -16.35
C GLY A 97 -5.33 7.58 -17.66
N LYS A 98 -6.12 8.65 -17.76
CA LYS A 98 -6.18 9.50 -18.97
C LYS A 98 -4.87 10.25 -19.25
N ARG A 99 -4.06 10.48 -18.22
CA ARG A 99 -2.77 11.17 -18.26
C ARG A 99 -1.81 10.52 -17.28
N LEU A 100 -0.51 10.70 -17.51
CA LEU A 100 0.52 10.31 -16.53
C LEU A 100 0.37 11.19 -15.29
N ARG A 101 0.36 10.56 -14.12
CA ARG A 101 0.28 11.23 -12.82
C ARG A 101 0.87 10.32 -11.76
N ALA A 102 1.62 10.90 -10.84
CA ALA A 102 2.07 10.22 -9.62
C ALA A 102 1.36 10.79 -8.39
N LYS A 103 0.89 9.89 -7.52
CA LYS A 103 0.30 10.24 -6.21
C LYS A 103 1.16 9.61 -5.12
N LEU A 104 1.88 10.45 -4.38
CA LEU A 104 2.70 10.00 -3.25
C LEU A 104 1.89 10.16 -1.97
N PHE A 105 1.85 9.10 -1.17
CA PHE A 105 1.23 9.09 0.14
C PHE A 105 2.33 9.07 1.19
N PHE A 106 2.30 10.05 2.08
CA PHE A 106 3.26 10.19 3.15
C PHE A 106 2.61 9.79 4.47
N LYS A 107 3.38 9.04 5.27
CA LYS A 107 3.05 8.73 6.66
C LYS A 107 3.04 10.01 7.49
N SER A 108 2.29 10.01 8.59
CA SER A 108 2.43 11.09 9.59
C SER A 108 3.73 10.94 10.39
N TRP A 109 4.11 11.99 11.11
CA TRP A 109 5.21 11.91 12.08
C TRP A 109 5.01 10.80 13.12
N ASP A 110 3.78 10.61 13.60
CA ASP A 110 3.46 9.57 14.58
C ASP A 110 3.66 8.16 14.01
N GLU A 111 3.24 7.92 12.76
CA GLU A 111 3.47 6.63 12.10
C GLU A 111 4.95 6.35 11.86
N ILE A 112 5.72 7.38 11.47
CA ILE A 112 7.17 7.26 11.26
C ILE A 112 7.87 6.93 12.58
N ASN A 113 7.59 7.70 13.63
CA ASN A 113 8.21 7.51 14.94
C ASN A 113 7.83 6.16 15.56
N ALA A 114 6.57 5.72 15.41
CA ALA A 114 6.13 4.41 15.87
C ALA A 114 6.83 3.24 15.14
N GLU A 115 7.01 3.34 13.82
CA GLU A 115 7.72 2.31 13.06
C GLU A 115 9.21 2.28 13.38
N MET A 116 9.82 3.44 13.60
CA MET A 116 11.21 3.51 14.07
C MET A 116 11.36 2.90 15.47
N GLU A 117 10.46 3.20 16.41
CA GLU A 117 10.45 2.57 17.73
C GLU A 117 10.37 1.05 17.65
N GLN A 118 9.50 0.50 16.79
CA GLN A 118 9.42 -0.94 16.58
C GLN A 118 10.72 -1.53 16.06
N ALA A 119 11.41 -0.84 15.14
CA ALA A 119 12.71 -1.26 14.64
C ALA A 119 13.81 -1.15 15.72
N LEU A 120 13.67 -0.21 16.66
CA LEU A 120 14.59 0.01 17.77
C LEU A 120 14.48 -1.07 18.87
N VAL A 121 13.34 -1.74 19.02
CA VAL A 121 13.16 -2.84 20.00
C VAL A 121 14.21 -3.95 19.83
N LEU A 122 14.59 -4.24 18.58
CA LEU A 122 15.56 -5.29 18.25
C LEU A 122 16.97 -4.72 18.03
N PHE A 123 17.20 -3.47 18.43
CA PHE A 123 18.49 -2.81 18.25
C PHE A 123 19.50 -3.28 19.29
N PRO A 124 20.69 -3.75 18.88
CA PRO A 124 21.58 -4.53 19.75
C PRO A 124 22.33 -3.72 20.83
N SER A 125 22.27 -2.38 20.82
CA SER A 125 22.88 -1.56 21.87
C SER A 125 21.82 -1.09 22.87
N ALA A 126 21.98 -1.43 24.16
CA ALA A 126 21.02 -1.07 25.21
C ALA A 126 21.19 0.36 25.78
N SER A 127 22.23 1.10 25.37
CA SER A 127 22.66 2.35 26.02
C SER A 127 23.09 3.47 25.07
N TRP A 128 22.63 3.44 23.81
CA TRP A 128 22.98 4.48 22.82
C TRP A 128 22.19 5.77 22.98
N ARG A 129 21.09 5.74 23.74
CA ARG A 129 20.15 6.85 23.83
C ARG A 129 20.38 7.64 25.12
N SER A 130 20.64 8.93 24.96
CA SER A 130 20.93 9.85 26.07
C SER A 130 19.69 10.30 26.85
N GLN A 131 18.48 10.11 26.30
CA GLN A 131 17.22 10.59 26.86
C GLN A 131 16.21 9.46 27.08
N ASN A 132 15.52 9.51 28.22
CA ASN A 132 14.38 8.63 28.52
C ASN A 132 13.11 9.22 27.89
N GLY A 133 12.53 8.53 26.90
CA GLY A 133 11.30 8.98 26.23
C GLY A 133 10.99 8.20 24.94
N ARG A 134 9.90 8.56 24.26
CA ARG A 134 9.57 8.04 22.91
C ARG A 134 10.47 8.70 21.87
N PHE A 135 10.98 7.93 20.92
CA PHE A 135 11.86 8.37 19.84
C PHE A 135 11.11 9.33 18.95
N ASP A 136 11.74 10.45 18.64
CA ASP A 136 11.24 11.43 17.71
C ASP A 136 12.34 11.83 16.73
N ILE A 137 12.20 11.32 15.50
CA ILE A 137 13.15 11.61 14.42
C ILE A 137 13.28 13.11 14.16
N ARG A 138 12.34 13.96 14.58
CA ARG A 138 12.42 15.43 14.42
C ARG A 138 13.45 16.08 15.33
N GLN A 139 13.86 15.42 16.41
CA GLN A 139 14.91 15.89 17.30
C GLN A 139 16.29 15.60 16.70
N GLU A 140 17.11 16.63 16.48
CA GLU A 140 18.44 16.45 15.87
C GLU A 140 19.36 15.58 16.75
N ASN A 141 19.34 15.78 18.08
CA ASN A 141 20.09 14.92 19.01
C ASN A 141 19.67 13.45 18.87
N GLU A 142 18.36 13.22 18.71
CA GLU A 142 17.70 11.96 18.29
C GLU A 142 18.45 11.25 17.17
N ARG A 143 18.55 11.99 16.06
CA ARG A 143 19.15 11.54 14.80
C ARG A 143 20.64 11.28 14.95
N LEU A 144 21.37 12.18 15.63
CA LEU A 144 22.82 12.08 15.81
C LEU A 144 23.19 10.88 16.70
N ASP A 145 22.46 10.64 17.78
CA ASP A 145 22.65 9.49 18.67
C ASP A 145 22.45 8.19 17.89
N LEU A 146 21.34 8.08 17.16
CA LEU A 146 21.03 6.90 16.35
C LEU A 146 22.04 6.69 15.22
N GLN A 147 22.49 7.76 14.57
CA GLN A 147 23.49 7.69 13.51
C GLN A 147 24.83 7.17 14.04
N ARG A 148 25.27 7.65 15.21
CA ARG A 148 26.48 7.15 15.88
C ARG A 148 26.33 5.68 16.25
N ALA A 149 25.20 5.30 16.84
CA ALA A 149 24.93 3.91 17.22
C ALA A 149 24.97 2.97 16.01
N LEU A 150 24.32 3.33 14.90
CA LEU A 150 24.34 2.58 13.64
C LEU A 150 25.76 2.44 13.06
N SER A 151 26.61 3.46 13.21
CA SER A 151 27.99 3.44 12.71
C SER A 151 28.94 2.55 13.53
N GLN A 152 28.59 2.27 14.79
CA GLN A 152 29.38 1.44 15.70
C GLN A 152 29.02 -0.06 15.62
N LEU A 153 27.96 -0.42 14.89
CA LEU A 153 27.56 -1.82 14.70
C LEU A 153 28.65 -2.58 13.94
N SER A 154 29.06 -3.73 14.49
CA SER A 154 30.01 -4.62 13.82
C SER A 154 29.39 -5.29 12.58
N ALA A 155 30.23 -5.75 11.65
CA ALA A 155 29.78 -6.45 10.44
C ALA A 155 28.86 -7.65 10.75
N ASP A 156 29.11 -8.34 11.87
CA ASP A 156 28.31 -9.48 12.32
C ASP A 156 26.93 -9.07 12.88
N GLN A 157 26.83 -7.90 13.50
CA GLN A 157 25.54 -7.34 13.97
C GLN A 157 24.71 -6.75 12.81
N LEU A 158 25.37 -6.43 11.70
CA LEU A 158 24.73 -5.98 10.47
C LEU A 158 24.14 -7.13 9.65
N ILE A 159 24.49 -8.40 9.94
CA ILE A 159 24.11 -9.58 9.16
C ILE A 159 23.31 -10.55 10.04
N THR A 160 22.04 -10.76 9.73
CA THR A 160 21.23 -11.83 10.31
C THR A 160 21.01 -12.89 9.24
N GLN A 161 21.45 -14.13 9.48
CA GLN A 161 21.25 -15.27 8.57
C GLN A 161 21.70 -15.01 7.11
N SER A 162 22.90 -14.43 6.92
CA SER A 162 23.46 -14.09 5.60
C SER A 162 22.72 -12.96 4.83
N THR A 163 21.81 -12.24 5.50
CA THR A 163 21.13 -11.05 4.97
C THR A 163 21.33 -9.85 5.89
N ARG A 164 21.43 -8.63 5.33
CA ARG A 164 21.50 -7.41 6.14
C ARG A 164 20.28 -7.32 7.06
N ASN A 165 20.49 -7.00 8.34
CA ASN A 165 19.41 -6.79 9.30
C ASN A 165 18.46 -5.70 8.78
N ILE A 166 17.21 -6.07 8.52
CA ILE A 166 16.18 -5.23 7.91
C ILE A 166 15.92 -3.97 8.76
N ASN A 167 15.96 -4.08 10.08
CA ASN A 167 15.74 -2.96 10.99
C ASN A 167 16.83 -1.90 10.85
N ASN A 168 18.09 -2.32 10.74
CA ASN A 168 19.21 -1.39 10.54
C ASN A 168 19.12 -0.70 9.16
N VAL A 169 18.70 -1.42 8.13
CA VAL A 169 18.46 -0.86 6.81
C VAL A 169 17.31 0.16 6.85
N LEU A 170 16.23 -0.14 7.57
CA LEU A 170 15.09 0.76 7.73
C LEU A 170 15.49 2.05 8.46
N LEU A 171 16.11 1.94 9.64
CA LEU A 171 16.55 3.08 10.45
C LEU A 171 17.54 3.97 9.70
N SER A 172 18.54 3.36 9.03
CA SER A 172 19.48 4.12 8.22
C SER A 172 18.83 4.80 7.00
N SER A 173 17.79 4.20 6.42
CA SER A 173 17.03 4.80 5.33
C SER A 173 16.22 6.02 5.81
N TYR A 174 15.62 5.93 7.00
CA TYR A 174 14.92 7.06 7.63
C TYR A 174 15.84 8.25 7.88
N LEU A 175 17.02 8.02 8.48
CA LEU A 175 17.99 9.07 8.74
C LEU A 175 18.48 9.74 7.44
N LYS A 176 18.81 8.94 6.42
CA LYS A 176 19.26 9.44 5.11
C LYS A 176 18.18 10.26 4.40
N GLY A 177 16.92 9.83 4.49
CA GLY A 177 15.79 10.47 3.82
C GLY A 177 15.22 11.68 4.55
N TYR A 178 15.52 11.87 5.84
CA TYR A 178 14.90 12.88 6.68
C TYR A 178 14.94 14.28 6.05
N LYS A 179 16.13 14.77 5.70
CA LYS A 179 16.29 16.14 5.16
C LYS A 179 15.50 16.36 3.87
N THR A 180 15.38 15.34 3.03
CA THR A 180 14.69 15.42 1.73
C THR A 180 13.17 15.47 1.89
N VAL A 181 12.62 14.77 2.89
CA VAL A 181 11.18 14.52 2.99
C VAL A 181 10.53 15.27 4.15
N ALA A 182 11.30 15.75 5.15
CA ALA A 182 10.75 16.38 6.36
C ALA A 182 9.78 17.54 6.09
N SER A 183 10.04 18.36 5.07
CA SER A 183 9.15 19.48 4.69
C SER A 183 7.83 19.04 4.05
N LEU A 184 7.73 17.78 3.61
CA LEU A 184 6.55 17.19 2.98
C LEU A 184 5.67 16.43 4.00
N LEU A 185 6.16 16.24 5.23
CA LEU A 185 5.50 15.48 6.28
C LEU A 185 4.71 16.40 7.22
N SER A 186 3.64 15.87 7.80
CA SER A 186 2.82 16.60 8.76
C SER A 186 2.38 15.69 9.91
N SER A 187 1.66 16.26 10.89
CA SER A 187 1.03 15.48 11.95
C SER A 187 -0.03 14.51 11.41
N GLU A 188 -0.61 14.81 10.25
CA GLU A 188 -1.52 13.93 9.54
C GLU A 188 -0.89 13.32 8.28
N LYS A 189 -1.57 12.33 7.70
CA LYS A 189 -1.16 11.74 6.42
C LYS A 189 -1.25 12.76 5.31
N ALA A 190 -0.15 12.99 4.63
CA ALA A 190 -0.10 13.92 3.50
C ALA A 190 -0.18 13.18 2.16
N THR A 191 -0.74 13.86 1.16
CA THR A 191 -0.80 13.38 -0.21
C THR A 191 -0.21 14.45 -1.12
N GLN A 192 0.78 14.09 -1.94
CA GLN A 192 1.35 14.96 -2.98
C GLN A 192 1.01 14.43 -4.36
N LEU A 193 0.68 15.34 -5.27
CA LEU A 193 0.34 15.04 -6.66
C LEU A 193 1.38 15.63 -7.59
N TYR A 194 1.81 14.83 -8.57
CA TYR A 194 2.72 15.23 -9.63
C TYR A 194 2.06 14.85 -10.96
N GLU A 195 1.97 15.80 -11.89
CA GLU A 195 1.38 15.65 -13.22
C GLU A 195 2.41 15.96 -14.31
#